data_AF-A0A3E2TLV2-F1
#
_entry.id   AF-A0A3E2TLV2-F1
#
_cell.length_a   1.000
_cell.length_b   1.000
_cell.length_c   1.000
_cell.angle_alpha   90.00
_cell.angle_beta   90.00
_cell.angle_gamma   90.00
#
_symmetry.space_group_name_H-M   'P 1'
#
loop_
_entity.id
_entity.type
_entity.pdbx_description
1 polymer ?
#
loop_
_entity_poly.entity_id
_entity_poly.type
_entity_poly.pdbx_seq_one_letter_code
_entity_poly.pdbx_strand_id
1 'polypeptide(L)'
;MLALIGVLTIVIMLVLIMTKKLQTLLALIIVPIIGCLVAGFTGNIVLEEGVFTVKTMGEFITAGLKSIAPTGVMFIFAILFFGILTDAGTFDPIIKKILQVVGKDPVKICIGTVILACLVHLDGSGAVTFLIAIPAMLPLYEKLGMRKTTLATLVALGAGVMNMLPWGGPTIRAITAMSSNIEELFTPMVIPMICGLAFVLGVAVFLGKSEKKRLGAALDAVQLDDSHHEATEADELKRPHLFIFNIALIIIAVVVLIKSILPPAAVFMIATAIALLVNYPDKKMQSERVDAHAKSALMMASMLFAAGSFIGIMQNSGMLTAMAEAIVKIIPASVGQLMPVLVGIISMPASLLFDPDSYYYGVMPVLASAVEQMGVNPIMIARASIIGQMTTGFPVSPLTGATFLLTGLSGIDLGEHQKHTIPFAFMTTIVMLIVAVIVGSISI
;
A
#
# COMPACT_ATOMS: atom_id res chain seq x y z
N MET A 1 -29.79 -11.19 15.25
CA MET A 1 -29.34 -12.43 14.60
C MET A 1 -28.48 -12.13 13.36
N LEU A 2 -28.89 -11.21 12.47
CA LEU A 2 -28.08 -10.77 11.33
C LEU A 2 -26.69 -10.23 11.71
N ALA A 3 -26.59 -9.39 12.76
CA ALA A 3 -25.32 -8.91 13.30
C ALA A 3 -24.36 -10.04 13.68
N LEU A 4 -24.88 -11.11 14.30
CA LEU A 4 -24.08 -12.27 14.69
C LEU A 4 -23.58 -13.03 13.46
N ILE A 5 -24.42 -13.19 12.42
CA ILE A 5 -24.03 -13.83 11.16
C ILE A 5 -22.94 -12.99 10.47
N GLY A 6 -23.07 -11.66 10.44
CA GLY A 6 -22.04 -10.77 9.91
C GLY A 6 -20.71 -10.90 10.68
N VAL A 7 -20.75 -10.85 12.02
CA VAL A 7 -19.57 -11.04 12.88
C VAL A 7 -18.92 -12.40 12.61
N LEU A 8 -19.70 -13.48 12.59
CA LEU A 8 -19.18 -14.82 12.34
C LEU A 8 -18.59 -14.95 10.93
N THR A 9 -19.22 -14.34 9.92
CA THR A 9 -18.71 -14.31 8.54
C THR A 9 -17.33 -13.66 8.49
N ILE A 10 -17.15 -12.49 9.13
CA ILE A 10 -15.85 -11.83 9.21
C ILE A 10 -14.85 -12.64 10.04
N VAL A 11 -15.23 -13.12 11.23
CA VAL A 11 -14.33 -13.89 12.11
C VAL A 11 -13.86 -15.17 11.42
N ILE A 12 -14.76 -15.91 10.76
CA ILE A 12 -14.40 -17.12 10.00
C ILE A 12 -13.46 -16.76 8.86
N MET A 13 -13.74 -15.70 8.10
CA MET A 13 -12.87 -15.23 7.03
C MET A 13 -11.48 -14.87 7.56
N LEU A 14 -11.40 -14.06 8.61
CA LEU A 14 -10.16 -13.67 9.28
C LEU A 14 -9.38 -14.88 9.78
N VAL A 15 -10.04 -15.81 10.47
CA VAL A 15 -9.40 -17.03 10.98
C VAL A 15 -8.85 -17.87 9.83
N LEU A 16 -9.60 -18.05 8.73
CA LEU A 16 -9.15 -18.85 7.58
C LEU A 16 -7.93 -18.21 6.89
N ILE A 17 -7.92 -16.88 6.73
CA ILE A 17 -6.79 -16.15 6.13
C ILE A 17 -5.57 -16.18 7.06
N MET A 18 -5.75 -15.79 8.33
CA MET A 18 -4.65 -15.71 9.31
C MET A 18 -4.04 -17.07 9.63
N THR A 19 -4.83 -18.15 9.66
CA THR A 19 -4.32 -19.52 9.84
C THR A 19 -3.77 -20.13 8.55
N LYS A 20 -3.78 -19.39 7.44
CA LYS A 20 -3.31 -19.83 6.11
C LYS A 20 -3.98 -21.13 5.62
N LYS A 21 -5.18 -21.45 6.13
CA LYS A 21 -5.95 -22.63 5.71
C LYS A 21 -6.63 -22.43 4.36
N LEU A 22 -6.86 -21.17 3.98
CA LEU A 22 -7.47 -20.81 2.71
C LEU A 22 -6.74 -19.60 2.11
N GLN A 23 -6.52 -19.61 0.80
CA GLN A 23 -6.00 -18.43 0.09
C GLN A 23 -7.01 -17.28 0.19
N THR A 24 -6.54 -16.04 0.39
CA THR A 24 -7.38 -14.85 0.56
C THR A 24 -8.46 -14.72 -0.53
N LEU A 25 -8.09 -15.00 -1.79
CA LEU A 25 -9.02 -15.01 -2.92
C LEU A 25 -10.24 -15.90 -2.68
N LEU A 26 -10.01 -17.14 -2.25
CA LEU A 26 -11.08 -18.08 -1.98
C LEU A 26 -11.86 -17.70 -0.72
N ALA A 27 -11.19 -17.17 0.31
CA ALA A 27 -11.84 -16.73 1.53
C ALA A 27 -12.84 -15.58 1.26
N LEU A 28 -12.43 -14.59 0.47
CA LEU A 28 -13.28 -13.45 0.10
C LEU A 28 -14.44 -13.81 -0.83
N ILE A 29 -14.40 -14.96 -1.50
CA ILE A 29 -15.52 -15.43 -2.33
C ILE A 29 -16.45 -16.35 -1.53
N ILE A 30 -15.90 -17.41 -0.95
CA ILE A 30 -16.69 -18.52 -0.39
C ILE A 30 -17.37 -18.13 0.92
N VAL A 31 -16.64 -17.48 1.83
CA VAL A 31 -17.14 -17.16 3.17
C VAL A 31 -18.36 -16.23 3.14
N PRO A 32 -18.35 -15.09 2.42
CA PRO A 32 -19.54 -14.23 2.36
C PRO A 32 -20.70 -14.89 1.62
N ILE A 33 -20.45 -15.74 0.60
CA ILE A 33 -21.51 -16.50 -0.07
C ILE A 33 -22.22 -17.41 0.95
N ILE A 34 -21.47 -18.17 1.74
CA ILE A 34 -22.04 -19.03 2.78
C ILE A 34 -22.79 -18.18 3.82
N GLY A 35 -22.19 -17.09 4.31
CA GLY A 35 -22.83 -16.18 5.26
C GLY A 35 -24.14 -15.60 4.73
N CYS A 36 -24.17 -15.20 3.46
CA CYS A 36 -25.35 -14.67 2.77
C CYS A 36 -26.46 -15.70 2.65
N LEU A 37 -26.11 -16.94 2.23
CA LEU A 37 -27.09 -18.03 2.16
C LEU A 37 -27.66 -18.36 3.53
N VAL A 38 -26.83 -18.42 4.58
CA VAL A 38 -27.30 -18.65 5.95
C VAL A 38 -28.25 -17.54 6.39
N ALA A 39 -27.89 -16.26 6.21
CA ALA A 39 -28.75 -15.14 6.58
C ALA A 39 -30.04 -15.08 5.76
N GLY A 40 -29.97 -15.37 4.46
CA GLY A 40 -31.11 -15.38 3.56
C GLY A 40 -32.10 -16.50 3.86
N PHE A 41 -31.64 -17.75 4.01
CA PHE A 41 -32.50 -18.89 4.31
C PHE A 41 -33.07 -18.87 5.74
N THR A 42 -32.45 -18.14 6.66
CA THR A 42 -32.98 -17.93 8.01
C THR A 42 -33.95 -16.73 8.09
N GLY A 43 -34.27 -16.08 6.97
CA GLY A 43 -35.19 -14.94 6.90
C GLY A 43 -34.66 -13.67 7.58
N ASN A 44 -33.35 -13.59 7.81
CA ASN A 44 -32.72 -12.46 8.49
C ASN A 44 -32.34 -11.31 7.55
N ILE A 45 -32.29 -11.55 6.25
CA ILE A 45 -32.09 -10.50 5.25
C ILE A 45 -33.44 -9.87 4.96
N VAL A 46 -33.57 -8.58 5.28
CA VAL A 46 -34.75 -7.78 4.96
C VAL A 46 -34.53 -7.16 3.59
N LEU A 47 -35.40 -7.48 2.62
CA LEU A 47 -35.40 -6.89 1.28
C LEU A 47 -36.55 -5.89 1.18
N GLU A 48 -36.37 -4.82 0.41
CA GLU A 48 -37.43 -3.84 0.14
C GLU A 48 -38.64 -4.49 -0.56
N GLU A 49 -38.39 -5.44 -1.47
CA GLU A 49 -39.42 -6.26 -2.12
C GLU A 49 -38.93 -7.70 -2.33
N GLY A 50 -39.81 -8.69 -2.10
CA GLY A 50 -39.59 -10.09 -2.44
C GLY A 50 -38.97 -10.97 -1.34
N VAL A 51 -38.65 -12.21 -1.71
CA VAL A 51 -38.01 -13.21 -0.85
C VAL A 51 -36.55 -13.36 -1.27
N PHE A 52 -35.65 -13.60 -0.31
CA PHE A 52 -34.26 -13.89 -0.62
C PHE A 52 -34.16 -15.10 -1.57
N THR A 53 -33.42 -14.93 -2.66
CA THR A 53 -33.09 -16.00 -3.61
C THR A 53 -31.61 -15.98 -3.95
N VAL A 54 -31.13 -17.06 -4.58
CA VAL A 54 -29.77 -17.12 -5.15
C VAL A 54 -29.56 -15.99 -6.18
N LYS A 55 -30.62 -15.54 -6.85
CA LYS A 55 -30.57 -14.39 -7.77
C LYS A 55 -30.26 -13.09 -7.02
N THR A 56 -30.92 -12.85 -5.89
CA THR A 56 -30.66 -11.69 -5.01
C THR A 56 -29.21 -11.65 -4.57
N MET A 57 -28.63 -12.81 -4.19
CA MET A 57 -27.21 -12.91 -3.87
C MET A 57 -26.31 -12.55 -5.06
N GLY A 58 -26.66 -13.01 -6.27
CA GLY A 58 -25.95 -12.65 -7.50
C GLY A 58 -26.02 -11.15 -7.82
N GLU A 59 -27.14 -10.50 -7.51
CA GLU A 59 -27.32 -9.04 -7.63
C GLU A 59 -26.41 -8.29 -6.63
N PHE A 60 -26.33 -8.75 -5.38
CA PHE A 60 -25.42 -8.19 -4.37
C PHE A 60 -23.95 -8.29 -4.80
N ILE A 61 -23.54 -9.45 -5.33
CA ILE A 61 -22.19 -9.66 -5.88
C ILE A 61 -21.94 -8.70 -7.04
N THR A 62 -22.88 -8.63 -7.99
CA THR A 62 -22.74 -7.79 -9.19
C THR A 62 -22.67 -6.31 -8.84
N ALA A 63 -23.45 -5.85 -7.87
CA ALA A 63 -23.40 -4.48 -7.37
C ALA A 63 -22.02 -4.15 -6.80
N GLY A 64 -21.49 -5.04 -5.96
CA GLY A 64 -20.14 -4.90 -5.42
C GLY A 64 -19.04 -4.91 -6.49
N LEU A 65 -19.13 -5.77 -7.50
CA LEU A 65 -18.17 -5.79 -8.62
C LEU A 65 -18.21 -4.48 -9.43
N LYS A 66 -19.40 -3.93 -9.68
CA LYS A 66 -19.56 -2.68 -10.43
C LYS A 66 -18.95 -1.48 -9.70
N SER A 67 -19.09 -1.40 -8.38
CA SER A 67 -18.56 -0.25 -7.61
C SER A 67 -17.03 -0.19 -7.62
N ILE A 68 -16.35 -1.33 -7.75
CA ILE A 68 -14.88 -1.40 -7.68
C ILE A 68 -14.18 -1.57 -9.03
N ALA A 69 -14.95 -1.80 -10.11
CA ALA A 69 -14.40 -2.06 -11.44
C ALA A 69 -13.41 -0.98 -11.93
N PRO A 70 -13.69 0.33 -11.76
CA PRO A 70 -12.73 1.37 -12.14
C PRO A 70 -11.39 1.24 -11.41
N THR A 71 -11.42 0.88 -10.12
CA THR A 71 -10.23 0.67 -9.29
C THR A 71 -9.42 -0.53 -9.77
N GLY A 72 -10.08 -1.61 -10.20
CA GLY A 72 -9.42 -2.80 -10.75
C GLY A 72 -8.70 -2.50 -12.06
N VAL A 73 -9.36 -1.77 -12.95
CA VAL A 73 -8.76 -1.32 -14.22
C VAL A 73 -7.56 -0.41 -13.95
N MET A 74 -7.71 0.58 -13.07
CA MET A 74 -6.61 1.46 -12.66
C MET A 74 -5.40 0.65 -12.18
N PHE A 75 -5.63 -0.36 -11.35
CA PHE A 75 -4.55 -1.14 -10.77
C PHE A 75 -3.76 -1.94 -11.81
N ILE A 76 -4.47 -2.63 -12.72
CA ILE A 76 -3.85 -3.39 -13.80
C ILE A 76 -2.91 -2.47 -14.60
N PHE A 77 -3.43 -1.32 -15.03
CA PHE A 77 -2.65 -0.41 -15.87
C PHE A 77 -1.57 0.35 -15.09
N ALA A 78 -1.75 0.61 -13.79
CA ALA A 78 -0.70 1.20 -12.97
C ALA A 78 0.50 0.24 -12.84
N ILE A 79 0.25 -1.05 -12.57
CA ILE A 79 1.32 -2.06 -12.54
C ILE A 79 2.02 -2.16 -13.89
N LEU A 80 1.25 -2.23 -14.98
CA LEU A 80 1.84 -2.31 -16.32
C LEU A 80 2.70 -1.06 -16.58
N PHE A 81 2.15 0.13 -16.38
CA PHE A 81 2.84 1.40 -16.63
C PHE A 81 4.19 1.47 -15.89
N PHE A 82 4.20 1.27 -14.57
CA PHE A 82 5.44 1.36 -13.82
C PHE A 82 6.37 0.17 -14.07
N GLY A 83 5.84 -1.03 -14.29
CA GLY A 83 6.62 -2.20 -14.68
C GLY A 83 7.38 -1.98 -15.99
N ILE A 84 6.73 -1.41 -17.01
CA ILE A 84 7.34 -1.04 -18.28
C ILE A 84 8.45 0.01 -18.09
N LEU A 85 8.22 1.02 -17.25
CA LEU A 85 9.24 2.05 -16.99
C LEU A 85 10.44 1.52 -16.20
N THR A 86 10.20 0.55 -15.31
CA THR A 86 11.25 -0.20 -14.61
C THR A 86 12.06 -1.05 -15.60
N ASP A 87 11.40 -1.80 -16.48
CA ASP A 87 12.06 -2.58 -17.53
C ASP A 87 12.88 -1.68 -18.49
N ALA A 88 12.38 -0.48 -18.76
CA ALA A 88 13.08 0.52 -19.58
C ALA A 88 14.30 1.14 -18.87
N GLY A 89 14.55 0.81 -17.60
CA GLY A 89 15.67 1.36 -16.83
C GLY A 89 15.51 2.86 -16.52
N THR A 90 14.27 3.36 -16.44
CA THR A 90 14.00 4.79 -16.20
C THR A 90 14.59 5.27 -14.88
N PHE A 91 14.68 4.40 -13.88
CA PHE A 91 15.19 4.76 -12.56
C PHE A 91 16.72 4.72 -12.48
N ASP A 92 17.41 3.98 -13.35
CA ASP A 92 18.87 3.76 -13.29
C ASP A 92 19.70 5.05 -13.27
N PRO A 93 19.44 6.06 -14.13
CA PRO A 93 20.19 7.32 -14.09
C PRO A 93 20.01 8.06 -12.76
N ILE A 94 18.84 7.94 -12.14
CA ILE A 94 18.56 8.55 -10.85
C ILE A 94 19.34 7.85 -9.75
N ILE A 95 19.36 6.51 -9.76
CA ILE A 95 20.17 5.69 -8.84
C ILE A 95 21.64 6.09 -8.92
N LYS A 96 22.19 6.12 -10.14
CA LYS A 96 23.60 6.48 -10.37
C LYS A 96 23.92 7.89 -9.85
N LYS A 97 23.04 8.86 -10.11
CA LYS A 97 23.22 10.24 -9.64
C LYS A 97 23.16 10.33 -8.10
N ILE A 98 22.25 9.60 -7.46
CA ILE A 98 22.19 9.52 -5.99
C ILE A 98 23.51 8.98 -5.45
N LEU A 99 23.98 7.84 -5.98
CA LEU A 99 25.24 7.21 -5.54
C LEU A 99 26.46 8.14 -5.72
N GLN A 100 26.51 8.93 -6.80
CA GLN A 100 27.57 9.92 -7.01
C GLN A 100 27.52 11.10 -6.02
N VAL A 101 26.33 11.54 -5.63
CA VAL A 101 26.15 12.70 -4.74
C VAL A 101 26.39 12.36 -3.27
N VAL A 102 26.07 11.13 -2.84
CA VAL A 102 26.17 10.75 -1.42
C VAL A 102 27.63 10.60 -0.96
N GLY A 103 28.52 10.12 -1.83
CA GLY A 103 29.95 9.94 -1.52
C GLY A 103 30.16 9.11 -0.25
N LYS A 104 31.02 9.59 0.66
CA LYS A 104 31.38 8.91 1.92
C LYS A 104 30.60 9.40 3.14
N ASP A 105 29.73 10.41 3.03
CA ASP A 105 29.08 10.98 4.22
C ASP A 105 27.87 10.12 4.63
N PRO A 106 27.88 9.47 5.82
CA PRO A 106 26.78 8.61 6.25
C PRO A 106 25.42 9.32 6.29
N VAL A 107 25.39 10.64 6.56
CA VAL A 107 24.14 11.41 6.54
C VAL A 107 23.58 11.50 5.14
N LYS A 108 24.43 11.81 4.15
CA LYS A 108 23.99 11.89 2.74
C LYS A 108 23.56 10.53 2.23
N ILE A 109 24.26 9.47 2.62
CA ILE A 109 23.93 8.09 2.26
C ILE A 109 22.54 7.72 2.78
N CYS A 110 22.25 7.98 4.06
CA CYS A 110 20.93 7.71 4.62
C CYS A 110 19.82 8.50 3.92
N ILE A 111 20.04 9.79 3.61
CA ILE A 111 19.08 10.59 2.84
C ILE A 111 18.88 9.99 1.44
N GLY A 112 19.97 9.64 0.76
CA GLY A 112 19.95 9.01 -0.56
C GLY A 112 19.21 7.67 -0.56
N THR A 113 19.36 6.86 0.49
CA THR A 113 18.61 5.61 0.69
C THR A 113 17.10 5.85 0.73
N VAL A 114 16.64 6.84 1.50
CA VAL A 114 15.21 7.16 1.58
C VAL A 114 14.69 7.66 0.24
N ILE A 115 15.40 8.61 -0.39
CA ILE A 115 15.00 9.16 -1.70
C ILE A 115 14.92 8.04 -2.75
N LEU A 116 15.92 7.16 -2.78
CA LEU A 116 15.93 6.01 -3.67
C LEU A 116 14.73 5.09 -3.43
N ALA A 117 14.49 4.71 -2.17
CA ALA A 117 13.35 3.86 -1.83
C ALA A 117 12.03 4.50 -2.26
N CYS A 118 11.86 5.81 -2.04
CA CYS A 118 10.64 6.51 -2.45
C CYS A 118 10.46 6.54 -3.98
N LEU A 119 11.53 6.76 -4.73
CA LEU A 119 11.48 6.80 -6.19
C LEU A 119 11.15 5.45 -6.80
N VAL A 120 11.77 4.37 -6.31
CA VAL A 120 11.49 3.03 -6.81
C VAL A 120 10.08 2.60 -6.40
N HIS A 121 9.63 2.95 -5.20
CA HIS A 121 8.28 2.63 -4.73
C HIS A 121 7.17 3.43 -5.41
N LEU A 122 7.47 4.30 -6.39
CA LEU A 122 6.44 4.92 -7.22
C LEU A 122 5.56 3.88 -7.92
N ASP A 123 6.03 2.65 -8.11
CA ASP A 123 5.24 1.53 -8.64
C ASP A 123 4.24 0.93 -7.63
N GLY A 124 4.32 1.31 -6.35
CA GLY A 124 3.51 0.78 -5.25
C GLY A 124 3.86 -0.67 -4.86
N SER A 125 4.98 -1.22 -5.33
CA SER A 125 5.40 -2.60 -5.10
C SER A 125 6.57 -2.66 -4.13
N GLY A 126 6.29 -3.09 -2.90
CA GLY A 126 7.33 -3.31 -1.90
C GLY A 126 8.38 -4.32 -2.36
N ALA A 127 7.98 -5.37 -3.09
CA ALA A 127 8.90 -6.39 -3.56
C ALA A 127 9.94 -5.84 -4.57
N VAL A 128 9.46 -5.10 -5.57
CA VAL A 128 10.32 -4.46 -6.58
C VAL A 128 11.20 -3.41 -5.93
N THR A 129 10.63 -2.60 -5.03
CA THR A 129 11.38 -1.60 -4.25
C THR A 129 12.57 -2.21 -3.53
N PHE A 130 12.36 -3.33 -2.84
CA PHE A 130 13.42 -3.97 -2.06
C PHE A 130 14.46 -4.66 -2.94
N LEU A 131 14.06 -5.28 -4.06
CA LEU A 131 14.96 -5.89 -5.03
C LEU A 131 15.89 -4.89 -5.72
N ILE A 132 15.50 -3.62 -5.80
CA ILE A 132 16.32 -2.57 -6.43
C ILE A 132 17.08 -1.76 -5.36
N ALA A 133 16.38 -1.22 -4.37
CA ALA A 133 16.97 -0.26 -3.44
C ALA A 133 18.01 -0.90 -2.51
N ILE A 134 17.79 -2.15 -2.07
CA ILE A 134 18.71 -2.81 -1.14
C ILE A 134 20.00 -3.20 -1.85
N PRO A 135 20.01 -3.96 -2.97
CA PRO A 135 21.26 -4.30 -3.65
C PRO A 135 22.04 -3.08 -4.15
N ALA A 136 21.35 -1.99 -4.52
CA ALA A 136 22.02 -0.76 -4.95
C ALA A 136 22.77 -0.05 -3.81
N MET A 137 22.23 -0.08 -2.58
CA MET A 137 22.81 0.65 -1.45
C MET A 137 23.66 -0.24 -0.53
N LEU A 138 23.39 -1.54 -0.46
CA LEU A 138 24.04 -2.46 0.47
C LEU A 138 25.57 -2.49 0.33
N PRO A 139 26.16 -2.58 -0.88
CA PRO A 139 27.61 -2.58 -1.04
C PRO A 139 28.25 -1.31 -0.46
N LEU A 140 27.58 -0.16 -0.60
CA LEU A 140 28.05 1.11 -0.04
C LEU A 140 28.01 1.12 1.49
N TYR A 141 26.93 0.59 2.08
CA TYR A 141 26.82 0.44 3.54
C TYR A 141 27.89 -0.51 4.08
N GLU A 142 28.14 -1.64 3.42
CA GLU A 142 29.16 -2.61 3.84
C GLU A 142 30.58 -2.03 3.73
N LYS A 143 30.90 -1.37 2.62
CA LYS A 143 32.22 -0.77 2.37
C LYS A 143 32.58 0.33 3.37
N LEU A 144 31.60 1.09 3.83
CA LEU A 144 31.76 2.11 4.87
C LEU A 144 31.57 1.57 6.29
N GLY A 145 31.23 0.28 6.43
CA GLY A 145 30.97 -0.37 7.71
C GLY A 145 29.72 0.12 8.41
N MET A 146 28.77 0.75 7.71
CA MET A 146 27.47 1.20 8.24
C MET A 146 26.56 0.00 8.57
N ARG A 147 25.67 0.16 9.57
CA ARG A 147 24.76 -0.93 9.96
C ARG A 147 23.72 -1.23 8.88
N LYS A 148 23.58 -2.52 8.52
CA LYS A 148 22.54 -3.01 7.59
C LYS A 148 21.12 -2.78 8.10
N THR A 149 20.92 -2.77 9.42
CA THR A 149 19.65 -2.37 10.04
C THR A 149 19.26 -0.93 9.73
N THR A 150 20.22 -0.01 9.62
CA THR A 150 19.92 1.38 9.21
C THR A 150 19.45 1.43 7.76
N LEU A 151 20.09 0.66 6.87
CA LEU A 151 19.63 0.51 5.48
C LEU A 151 18.19 -0.02 5.43
N ALA A 152 17.93 -1.16 6.07
CA ALA A 152 16.62 -1.81 6.07
C ALA A 152 15.53 -0.90 6.65
N THR A 153 15.79 -0.21 7.76
CA THR A 153 14.86 0.76 8.36
C THR A 153 14.54 1.90 7.40
N LEU A 154 15.54 2.51 6.76
CA LEU A 154 15.30 3.66 5.89
C LEU A 154 14.58 3.29 4.59
N VAL A 155 14.92 2.14 4.00
CA VAL A 155 14.20 1.60 2.84
C VAL A 155 12.75 1.26 3.23
N ALA A 156 12.55 0.60 4.38
CA ALA A 156 11.24 0.28 4.92
C ALA A 156 10.38 1.53 5.12
N LEU A 157 10.90 2.56 5.78
CA LEU A 157 10.14 3.79 6.05
C LEU A 157 9.82 4.56 4.77
N GLY A 158 10.78 4.69 3.85
CA GLY A 158 10.58 5.38 2.58
C GLY A 158 9.51 4.69 1.72
N ALA A 159 9.62 3.36 1.57
CA ALA A 159 8.60 2.56 0.89
C ALA A 159 7.26 2.61 1.65
N GLY A 160 7.31 2.53 2.98
CA GLY A 160 6.16 2.54 3.88
C GLY A 160 5.25 3.74 3.65
N VAL A 161 5.80 4.95 3.74
CA VAL A 161 5.03 6.18 3.51
C VAL A 161 4.54 6.28 2.06
N MET A 162 5.37 5.87 1.10
CA MET A 162 4.98 5.85 -0.32
C MET A 162 3.88 4.83 -0.63
N ASN A 163 3.68 3.81 0.19
CA ASN A 163 2.60 2.86 0.00
C ASN A 163 1.21 3.49 0.21
N MET A 164 1.12 4.74 0.69
CA MET A 164 -0.12 5.51 0.74
C MET A 164 -0.53 6.10 -0.62
N LEU A 165 0.30 5.99 -1.66
CA LEU A 165 -0.02 6.46 -3.02
C LEU A 165 -1.43 6.01 -3.48
N PRO A 166 -2.07 6.72 -4.42
CA PRO A 166 -3.43 6.40 -4.88
C PRO A 166 -3.57 4.96 -5.39
N TRP A 167 -2.49 4.43 -5.96
CA TRP A 167 -2.39 3.06 -6.46
C TRP A 167 -1.64 2.11 -5.51
N GLY A 168 -1.25 2.60 -4.33
CA GLY A 168 -0.62 1.81 -3.28
C GLY A 168 -1.61 0.81 -2.66
N GLY A 169 -1.06 -0.27 -2.12
CA GLY A 169 -1.86 -1.41 -1.63
C GLY A 169 -2.93 -1.03 -0.59
N PRO A 170 -2.59 -0.28 0.48
CA PRO A 170 -3.53 0.20 1.50
C PRO A 170 -4.64 1.08 0.94
N THR A 171 -4.27 2.09 0.17
CA THR A 171 -5.20 3.10 -0.36
C THR A 171 -6.24 2.48 -1.27
N ILE A 172 -5.84 1.57 -2.17
CA ILE A 172 -6.77 0.84 -3.04
C ILE A 172 -7.74 -0.01 -2.23
N ARG A 173 -7.25 -0.75 -1.24
CA ARG A 173 -8.09 -1.60 -0.42
C ARG A 173 -9.11 -0.77 0.35
N ALA A 174 -8.67 0.36 0.89
CA ALA A 174 -9.53 1.29 1.60
C ALA A 174 -10.61 1.89 0.67
N ILE A 175 -10.24 2.36 -0.52
CA ILE A 175 -11.16 2.86 -1.56
C ILE A 175 -12.22 1.81 -1.90
N THR A 176 -11.78 0.57 -2.11
CA THR A 176 -12.63 -0.57 -2.47
C THR A 176 -13.60 -0.89 -1.36
N ALA A 177 -13.09 -1.04 -0.14
CA ALA A 177 -13.87 -1.30 1.07
C ALA A 177 -14.93 -0.24 1.38
N MET A 178 -14.63 1.02 1.05
CA MET A 178 -15.54 2.14 1.26
C MET A 178 -16.46 2.41 0.05
N SER A 179 -16.26 1.71 -1.07
CA SER A 179 -16.86 2.08 -2.38
C SER A 179 -16.70 3.58 -2.70
N SER A 180 -15.54 4.15 -2.35
CA SER A 180 -15.23 5.58 -2.51
C SER A 180 -14.24 5.79 -3.67
N ASN A 181 -13.56 6.93 -3.73
CA ASN A 181 -12.65 7.32 -4.80
C ASN A 181 -11.37 7.99 -4.22
N ILE A 182 -10.40 8.25 -5.11
CA ILE A 182 -9.11 8.85 -4.75
C ILE A 182 -9.28 10.27 -4.20
N GLU A 183 -10.24 11.03 -4.71
CA GLU A 183 -10.47 12.42 -4.35
C GLU A 183 -10.97 12.57 -2.91
N GLU A 184 -11.84 11.67 -2.49
CA GLU A 184 -12.35 11.64 -1.13
C GLU A 184 -11.34 11.04 -0.15
N LEU A 185 -10.60 10.00 -0.55
CA LEU A 185 -9.76 9.26 0.38
C LEU A 185 -8.31 9.74 0.42
N PHE A 186 -7.65 9.87 -0.73
CA PHE A 186 -6.21 10.13 -0.82
C PHE A 186 -5.87 11.62 -0.94
N THR A 187 -6.60 12.40 -1.73
CA THR A 187 -6.25 13.82 -1.98
C THR A 187 -6.10 14.63 -0.67
N PRO A 188 -6.97 14.48 0.35
CA PRO A 188 -6.79 15.13 1.65
C PRO A 188 -5.58 14.62 2.43
N MET A 189 -5.06 13.44 2.10
CA MET A 189 -3.92 12.79 2.76
C MET A 189 -2.58 13.15 2.14
N VAL A 190 -2.54 13.93 1.05
CA VAL A 190 -1.30 14.38 0.40
C VAL A 190 -0.43 15.20 1.35
N ILE A 191 -1.01 16.16 2.09
CA ILE A 191 -0.24 16.97 3.04
C ILE A 191 0.32 16.10 4.20
N PRO A 192 -0.50 15.27 4.87
CA PRO A 192 0.00 14.26 5.81
C PRO A 192 1.14 13.40 5.25
N MET A 193 1.01 12.90 4.01
CA MET A 193 2.03 12.11 3.33
C MET A 193 3.36 12.86 3.22
N ILE A 194 3.32 14.10 2.73
CA ILE A 194 4.52 14.93 2.53
C ILE A 194 5.20 15.19 3.89
N CYS A 195 4.43 15.47 4.93
CA CYS A 195 4.97 15.62 6.28
C CYS A 195 5.56 14.32 6.83
N GLY A 196 4.95 13.17 6.53
CA GLY A 196 5.49 11.84 6.82
C GLY A 196 6.84 11.61 6.14
N LEU A 197 6.95 11.94 4.85
CA LEU A 197 8.21 11.85 4.10
C LEU A 197 9.28 12.80 4.68
N ALA A 198 8.90 14.03 5.01
CA ALA A 198 9.81 14.98 5.67
C ALA A 198 10.31 14.45 7.02
N PHE A 199 9.44 13.80 7.79
CA PHE A 199 9.81 13.15 9.04
C PHE A 199 10.77 11.98 8.82
N VAL A 200 10.52 11.12 7.84
CA VAL A 200 11.43 10.01 7.48
C VAL A 200 12.80 10.53 7.02
N LEU A 201 12.87 11.65 6.31
CA LEU A 201 14.14 12.33 6.00
C LEU A 201 14.83 12.83 7.28
N GLY A 202 14.07 13.32 8.26
CA GLY A 202 14.58 13.63 9.60
C GLY A 202 15.17 12.41 10.31
N VAL A 203 14.50 11.25 10.23
CA VAL A 203 15.01 9.96 10.75
C VAL A 203 16.29 9.56 10.02
N ALA A 204 16.37 9.77 8.70
CA ALA A 204 17.59 9.52 7.92
C ALA A 204 18.77 10.37 8.38
N VAL A 205 18.54 11.66 8.66
CA VAL A 205 19.57 12.55 9.23
C VAL A 205 19.99 12.08 10.61
N PHE A 206 19.04 11.70 11.47
CA PHE A 206 19.31 11.22 12.81
C PHE A 206 20.16 9.94 12.81
N LEU A 207 19.74 8.91 12.07
CA LEU A 207 20.48 7.65 11.96
C LEU A 207 21.84 7.85 11.27
N GLY A 208 21.89 8.67 10.22
CA GLY A 208 23.14 9.00 9.53
C GLY A 208 24.14 9.74 10.44
N LYS A 209 23.69 10.66 11.30
CA LYS A 209 24.55 11.30 12.31
C LYS A 209 25.07 10.29 13.34
N SER A 210 24.23 9.34 13.74
CA SER A 210 24.65 8.24 14.62
C SER A 210 25.72 7.36 13.98
N GLU A 211 25.57 7.01 12.71
CA GLU A 211 26.59 6.25 11.95
C GLU A 211 27.89 7.05 11.81
N LYS A 212 27.78 8.34 11.46
CA LYS A 212 28.93 9.24 11.32
C LYS A 212 29.73 9.35 12.62
N LYS A 213 29.04 9.48 13.76
CA LYS A 213 29.68 9.50 15.08
C LYS A 213 30.35 8.16 15.43
N ARG A 214 29.71 7.04 15.08
CA ARG A 214 30.24 5.69 15.37
C ARG A 214 31.48 5.37 14.54
N LEU A 215 31.48 5.75 13.26
CA LEU A 215 32.54 5.42 12.32
C LEU A 215 33.73 6.38 12.44
N GLY A 216 33.50 7.67 12.75
CA GLY A 216 34.56 8.64 13.02
C GLY A 216 35.67 8.62 11.96
N ALA A 217 36.93 8.56 12.40
CA ALA A 217 38.11 8.53 11.52
C ALA A 217 38.22 7.29 10.63
N ALA A 218 37.46 6.22 10.90
CA ALA A 218 37.47 5.01 10.06
C ALA A 218 36.94 5.29 8.64
N LEU A 219 36.13 6.34 8.46
CA LEU A 219 35.60 6.77 7.16
C LEU A 219 36.71 7.30 6.22
N ASP A 220 37.75 7.91 6.76
CA ASP A 220 38.81 8.54 5.97
C ASP A 220 39.72 7.48 5.30
N ALA A 221 39.83 6.31 5.90
CA ALA A 221 40.61 5.18 5.39
C ALA A 221 39.92 4.39 4.25
N VAL A 222 38.61 4.55 4.07
CA VAL A 222 37.85 3.79 3.05
C VAL A 222 38.05 4.42 1.68
N GLN A 223 38.64 3.71 0.72
CA GLN A 223 38.67 4.16 -0.68
C GLN A 223 37.42 3.67 -1.41
N LEU A 224 36.56 4.60 -1.84
CA LEU A 224 35.45 4.30 -2.75
C LEU A 224 36.00 4.21 -4.16
N ASP A 225 36.48 3.03 -4.59
CA ASP A 225 36.55 2.73 -6.01
C ASP A 225 35.16 2.77 -6.63
N ASP A 226 35.08 3.30 -7.86
CA ASP A 226 33.93 3.21 -8.77
C ASP A 226 33.71 1.74 -9.15
N SER A 227 33.27 0.93 -8.20
CA SER A 227 32.89 -0.45 -8.48
C SER A 227 31.62 -0.42 -9.32
N HIS A 228 31.84 -0.64 -10.62
CA HIS A 228 30.87 -0.84 -11.67
C HIS A 228 29.71 -1.72 -11.17
N HIS A 229 28.48 -1.26 -11.37
CA HIS A 229 27.33 -2.17 -11.42
C HIS A 229 27.60 -3.12 -12.59
N GLU A 230 27.77 -4.42 -12.31
CA GLU A 230 27.88 -5.42 -13.37
C GLU A 230 26.57 -5.45 -14.18
N ALA A 231 26.72 -5.37 -15.50
CA ALA A 231 25.62 -5.48 -16.44
C ALA A 231 25.00 -6.88 -16.36
N THR A 232 23.75 -6.94 -15.90
CA THR A 232 22.91 -8.17 -15.95
C THR A 232 22.19 -8.27 -17.30
N GLU A 233 21.61 -9.44 -17.62
CA GLU A 233 20.70 -9.68 -18.75
C GLU A 233 19.57 -8.62 -18.90
N ALA A 234 19.28 -7.85 -17.85
CA ALA A 234 18.37 -6.71 -17.86
C ALA A 234 18.76 -5.56 -18.81
N ASP A 235 20.00 -5.48 -19.31
CA ASP A 235 20.46 -4.34 -20.11
C ASP A 235 19.84 -4.26 -21.52
N GLU A 236 19.40 -5.37 -22.11
CA GLU A 236 18.78 -5.36 -23.46
C GLU A 236 17.42 -4.67 -23.50
N LEU A 237 16.71 -4.67 -22.37
CA LEU A 237 15.39 -4.04 -22.22
C LEU A 237 15.49 -2.53 -21.93
N LYS A 238 16.64 -2.06 -21.44
CA LYS A 238 16.80 -0.67 -21.01
C LYS A 238 16.80 0.28 -22.19
N ARG A 239 16.24 1.47 -21.97
CA ARG A 239 16.16 2.58 -22.93
C ARG A 239 16.68 3.86 -22.28
N PRO A 240 17.98 3.94 -21.93
CA PRO A 240 18.52 5.08 -21.20
C PRO A 240 18.39 6.41 -21.96
N HIS A 241 18.32 6.37 -23.30
CA HIS A 241 18.10 7.55 -24.14
C HIS A 241 16.68 8.13 -24.03
N LEU A 242 15.70 7.35 -23.55
CA LEU A 242 14.31 7.77 -23.34
C LEU A 242 14.04 8.28 -21.92
N PHE A 243 15.07 8.39 -21.07
CA PHE A 243 14.94 8.81 -19.68
C PHE A 243 14.10 10.09 -19.51
N ILE A 244 14.40 11.15 -20.28
CA ILE A 244 13.70 12.43 -20.18
C ILE A 244 12.22 12.28 -20.56
N PHE A 245 11.94 11.50 -21.60
CA PHE A 245 10.58 11.22 -22.04
C PHE A 245 9.78 10.47 -20.97
N ASN A 246 10.35 9.40 -20.41
CA ASN A 246 9.70 8.59 -19.39
C ASN A 246 9.43 9.40 -18.11
N ILE A 247 10.37 10.25 -17.68
CA ILE A 247 10.16 11.15 -16.54
C ILE A 247 9.06 12.18 -16.84
N ALA A 248 9.05 12.76 -18.04
CA ALA A 248 7.98 13.68 -18.43
C ALA A 248 6.61 12.98 -18.43
N LEU A 249 6.54 11.73 -18.91
CA LEU A 249 5.32 10.94 -18.91
C LEU A 249 4.80 10.65 -17.49
N ILE A 250 5.69 10.30 -16.55
CA ILE A 250 5.32 10.13 -15.13
C ILE A 250 4.78 11.45 -14.57
N ILE A 251 5.50 12.56 -14.77
CA ILE A 251 5.10 13.87 -14.22
C ILE A 251 3.74 14.29 -14.79
N ILE A 252 3.52 14.13 -16.10
CA ILE A 252 2.24 14.44 -16.73
C ILE A 252 1.12 13.57 -16.14
N ALA A 253 1.32 12.25 -16.02
CA ALA A 253 0.33 11.36 -15.43
C ALA A 253 -0.02 11.79 -13.99
N VAL A 254 0.99 12.08 -13.16
CA VAL A 254 0.80 12.54 -11.78
C VAL A 254 0.06 13.89 -11.72
N VAL A 255 0.40 14.86 -12.57
CA VAL A 255 -0.27 16.16 -12.61
C VAL A 255 -1.74 16.01 -13.03
N VAL A 256 -2.03 15.17 -14.02
CA VAL A 256 -3.41 14.88 -14.48
C VAL A 256 -4.23 14.23 -13.35
N LEU A 257 -3.62 13.31 -12.58
CA LEU A 257 -4.24 12.69 -11.41
C LEU A 257 -4.51 13.70 -10.30
N ILE A 258 -3.52 14.53 -9.94
CA ILE A 258 -3.66 15.55 -8.87
C ILE A 258 -4.74 16.59 -9.22
N LYS A 259 -4.83 16.96 -10.49
CA LYS A 259 -5.86 17.90 -10.97
C LYS A 259 -7.21 17.26 -11.27
N SER A 260 -7.36 15.94 -11.07
CA SER A 260 -8.59 15.19 -11.38
C SER A 260 -9.12 15.44 -12.80
N ILE A 261 -8.24 15.64 -13.79
CA ILE A 261 -8.66 15.95 -15.17
C ILE A 261 -9.29 14.71 -15.83
N LEU A 262 -8.76 13.53 -15.52
CA LEU A 262 -9.25 12.25 -16.01
C LEU A 262 -9.35 11.24 -14.85
N PRO A 263 -10.29 10.29 -14.93
CA PRO A 263 -10.35 9.19 -13.98
C PRO A 263 -9.01 8.42 -13.97
N PRO A 264 -8.53 7.99 -12.79
CA PRO A 264 -7.23 7.33 -12.65
C PRO A 264 -7.02 6.13 -13.57
N ALA A 265 -8.07 5.33 -13.79
CA ALA A 265 -8.06 4.22 -14.72
C ALA A 265 -7.71 4.64 -16.15
N ALA A 266 -8.27 5.75 -16.63
CA ALA A 266 -7.99 6.28 -17.96
C ALA A 266 -6.56 6.83 -18.05
N VAL A 267 -6.09 7.51 -17.00
CA VAL A 267 -4.72 8.07 -16.97
C VAL A 267 -3.69 6.96 -17.15
N PHE A 268 -3.75 5.91 -16.34
CA PHE A 268 -2.78 4.82 -16.42
C PHE A 268 -2.92 3.99 -17.69
N MET A 269 -4.13 3.84 -18.22
CA MET A 269 -4.35 3.14 -19.49
C MET A 269 -3.69 3.88 -20.66
N ILE A 270 -3.89 5.20 -20.74
CA ILE A 270 -3.26 6.05 -21.76
C ILE A 270 -1.74 6.08 -21.56
N ALA A 271 -1.28 6.26 -20.32
CA ALA A 271 0.16 6.31 -20.02
C ALA A 271 0.86 4.98 -20.34
N THR A 272 0.23 3.84 -20.07
CA THR A 272 0.73 2.51 -20.46
C THR A 272 0.85 2.38 -21.98
N ALA A 273 -0.18 2.79 -22.72
CA ALA A 273 -0.16 2.72 -24.18
C ALA A 273 0.97 3.58 -24.77
N ILE A 274 1.14 4.81 -24.26
CA ILE A 274 2.24 5.70 -24.68
C ILE A 274 3.60 5.10 -24.29
N ALA A 275 3.74 4.59 -23.07
CA ALA A 275 4.99 4.00 -22.59
C ALA A 275 5.42 2.80 -23.43
N LEU A 276 4.49 1.90 -23.79
CA LEU A 276 4.75 0.76 -24.67
C LEU A 276 5.16 1.22 -26.07
N LEU A 277 4.38 2.10 -26.70
CA LEU A 277 4.63 2.54 -28.07
C LEU A 277 5.99 3.24 -28.22
N VAL A 278 6.42 3.99 -27.22
CA VAL A 278 7.67 4.77 -27.28
C VAL A 278 8.89 3.95 -26.81
N ASN A 279 8.78 3.16 -25.73
CA ASN A 279 9.92 2.37 -25.23
C ASN A 279 10.15 1.07 -26.03
N TYR A 280 9.07 0.46 -26.51
CA TYR A 280 9.08 -0.82 -27.21
C TYR A 280 8.21 -0.75 -28.48
N PRO A 281 8.67 -0.12 -29.57
CA PRO A 281 7.89 0.01 -30.80
C PRO A 281 7.57 -1.33 -31.48
N ASP A 282 8.40 -2.35 -31.24
CA ASP A 282 8.19 -3.71 -31.76
C ASP A 282 7.04 -4.42 -31.04
N LYS A 283 6.12 -4.99 -31.83
CA LYS A 283 4.90 -5.65 -31.31
C LYS A 283 5.22 -6.87 -30.45
N LYS A 284 6.28 -7.63 -30.76
CA LYS A 284 6.66 -8.81 -29.98
C LYS A 284 7.15 -8.37 -28.60
N MET A 285 8.02 -7.37 -28.56
CA MET A 285 8.46 -6.79 -27.28
C MET A 285 7.30 -6.21 -26.47
N GLN A 286 6.31 -5.56 -27.10
CA GLN A 286 5.11 -5.08 -26.39
C GLN A 286 4.36 -6.22 -25.69
N SER A 287 4.13 -7.34 -26.38
CA SER A 287 3.49 -8.52 -25.77
C SER A 287 4.32 -9.06 -24.62
N GLU A 288 5.63 -9.24 -24.83
CA GLU A 288 6.54 -9.77 -23.81
C GLU A 288 6.58 -8.90 -22.54
N ARG A 289 6.53 -7.56 -22.70
CA ARG A 289 6.49 -6.63 -21.56
C ARG A 289 5.16 -6.71 -20.81
N VAL A 290 4.03 -6.79 -21.53
CA VAL A 290 2.72 -6.99 -20.88
C VAL A 290 2.69 -8.30 -20.12
N ASP A 291 3.17 -9.40 -20.73
CA ASP A 291 3.19 -10.73 -20.13
C ASP A 291 4.08 -10.79 -18.88
N ALA A 292 5.22 -10.10 -18.88
CA ALA A 292 6.13 -10.02 -17.74
C ALA A 292 5.46 -9.47 -16.47
N HIS A 293 4.52 -8.55 -16.63
CA HIS A 293 3.81 -7.89 -15.52
C HIS A 293 2.37 -8.39 -15.33
N ALA A 294 1.86 -9.22 -16.25
CA ALA A 294 0.48 -9.71 -16.26
C ALA A 294 0.13 -10.52 -15.01
N LYS A 295 1.03 -11.37 -14.52
CA LYS A 295 0.78 -12.18 -13.31
C LYS A 295 0.49 -11.29 -12.10
N SER A 296 1.32 -10.26 -11.88
CA SER A 296 1.17 -9.31 -10.77
C SER A 296 -0.12 -8.49 -10.90
N ALA A 297 -0.41 -8.00 -12.11
CA ALA A 297 -1.63 -7.24 -12.41
C ALA A 297 -2.90 -8.08 -12.18
N LEU A 298 -2.94 -9.30 -12.73
CA LEU A 298 -4.10 -10.19 -12.64
C LEU A 298 -4.36 -10.67 -11.21
N MET A 299 -3.32 -11.10 -10.49
CA MET A 299 -3.49 -11.60 -9.11
C MET A 299 -4.17 -10.56 -8.21
N MET A 300 -3.73 -9.30 -8.31
CA MET A 300 -4.30 -8.22 -7.52
C MET A 300 -5.68 -7.79 -8.02
N ALA A 301 -5.92 -7.76 -9.33
CA ALA A 301 -7.24 -7.47 -9.88
C ALA A 301 -8.27 -8.52 -9.45
N SER A 302 -7.91 -9.82 -9.53
CA SER A 302 -8.74 -10.91 -9.02
C SER A 302 -9.03 -10.73 -7.52
N MET A 303 -8.03 -10.30 -6.75
CA MET A 303 -8.22 -10.06 -5.33
C MET A 303 -9.20 -8.92 -5.07
N LEU A 304 -9.06 -7.83 -5.83
CA LEU A 304 -9.96 -6.70 -5.77
C LEU A 304 -11.40 -7.11 -6.07
N PHE A 305 -11.63 -7.83 -7.17
CA PHE A 305 -12.96 -8.28 -7.57
C PHE A 305 -13.62 -9.21 -6.55
N ALA A 306 -12.85 -10.12 -5.95
CA ALA A 306 -13.33 -10.94 -4.85
C ALA A 306 -13.70 -10.10 -3.61
N ALA A 307 -12.91 -9.08 -3.27
CA ALA A 307 -13.24 -8.17 -2.19
C ALA A 307 -14.51 -7.36 -2.50
N GLY A 308 -14.70 -6.88 -3.73
CA GLY A 308 -15.95 -6.22 -4.13
C GLY A 308 -17.16 -7.15 -4.01
N SER A 309 -17.01 -8.43 -4.38
CA SER A 309 -18.04 -9.45 -4.12
C SER A 309 -18.38 -9.57 -2.63
N PHE A 310 -17.35 -9.66 -1.76
CA PHE A 310 -17.52 -9.69 -0.30
C PHE A 310 -18.27 -8.46 0.22
N ILE A 311 -17.80 -7.26 -0.14
CA ILE A 311 -18.38 -5.99 0.30
C ILE A 311 -19.81 -5.86 -0.20
N GLY A 312 -20.06 -6.18 -1.48
CA GLY A 312 -21.38 -6.18 -2.07
C GLY A 312 -22.36 -7.07 -1.31
N ILE A 313 -21.94 -8.28 -0.92
CA ILE A 313 -22.75 -9.15 -0.08
C ILE A 313 -23.00 -8.52 1.29
N MET A 314 -21.94 -8.11 2.00
CA MET A 314 -22.03 -7.64 3.39
C MET A 314 -22.84 -6.35 3.53
N GLN A 315 -22.72 -5.45 2.55
CA GLN A 315 -23.42 -4.17 2.51
C GLN A 315 -24.88 -4.34 2.10
N ASN A 316 -25.14 -4.99 0.96
CA ASN A 316 -26.51 -5.09 0.42
C ASN A 316 -27.39 -6.10 1.17
N SER A 317 -26.80 -7.03 1.93
CA SER A 317 -27.55 -7.91 2.86
C SER A 317 -27.91 -7.24 4.19
N GLY A 318 -27.39 -6.04 4.48
CA GLY A 318 -27.58 -5.34 5.76
C GLY A 318 -26.71 -5.87 6.92
N MET A 319 -25.79 -6.80 6.67
CA MET A 319 -24.91 -7.34 7.73
C MET A 319 -24.02 -6.25 8.34
N LEU A 320 -23.42 -5.38 7.53
CA LEU A 320 -22.59 -4.28 8.06
C LEU A 320 -23.39 -3.36 8.97
N THR A 321 -24.58 -2.94 8.55
CA THR A 321 -25.49 -2.10 9.34
C THR A 321 -25.85 -2.75 10.67
N ALA A 322 -26.23 -4.03 10.66
CA ALA A 322 -26.59 -4.75 11.88
C ALA A 322 -25.40 -4.91 12.84
N MET A 323 -24.19 -5.11 12.32
CA MET A 323 -22.97 -5.18 13.13
C MET A 323 -22.63 -3.82 13.76
N ALA A 324 -22.75 -2.75 12.99
CA ALA A 324 -22.54 -1.40 13.46
C ALA A 324 -23.53 -1.03 14.58
N GLU A 325 -24.81 -1.38 14.46
CA GLU A 325 -25.81 -1.15 15.53
C GLU A 325 -25.44 -1.87 16.83
N ALA A 326 -24.83 -3.05 16.74
CA ALA A 326 -24.36 -3.79 17.91
C ALA A 326 -23.17 -3.09 18.58
N ILE A 327 -22.26 -2.49 17.79
CA ILE A 327 -21.11 -1.72 18.29
C ILE A 327 -21.56 -0.42 18.96
N VAL A 328 -22.49 0.32 18.33
CA VAL A 328 -23.00 1.60 18.85
C VAL A 328 -23.67 1.42 20.23
N LYS A 329 -24.27 0.27 20.51
CA LYS A 329 -24.84 -0.04 21.84
C LYS A 329 -23.78 -0.19 22.94
N ILE A 330 -22.53 -0.48 22.58
CA ILE A 330 -21.43 -0.73 23.51
C ILE A 330 -20.53 0.50 23.66
N ILE A 331 -20.34 1.25 22.57
CA ILE A 331 -19.43 2.41 22.54
C ILE A 331 -20.19 3.70 22.92
N PRO A 332 -19.76 4.44 23.96
CA PRO A 332 -20.34 5.74 24.29
C PRO A 332 -20.23 6.74 23.13
N ALA A 333 -21.24 7.59 22.95
CA ALA A 333 -21.27 8.60 21.87
C ALA A 333 -20.01 9.49 21.83
N SER A 334 -19.46 9.84 23.00
CA SER A 334 -18.23 10.64 23.13
C SER A 334 -16.97 9.95 22.60
N VAL A 335 -16.94 8.61 22.57
CA VAL A 335 -15.83 7.83 22.00
C VAL A 335 -15.97 7.73 20.48
N GLY A 336 -17.20 7.77 19.95
CA GLY A 336 -17.48 7.71 18.50
C GLY A 336 -16.79 8.80 17.69
N GLN A 337 -16.79 10.03 18.22
CA GLN A 337 -16.10 11.17 17.61
C GLN A 337 -14.56 11.00 17.57
N LEU A 338 -14.01 10.31 18.57
CA LEU A 338 -12.57 10.04 18.66
C LEU A 338 -12.13 8.77 17.90
N MET A 339 -13.06 7.97 17.40
CA MET A 339 -12.75 6.70 16.72
C MET A 339 -11.76 6.84 15.56
N PRO A 340 -11.88 7.83 14.64
CA PRO A 340 -10.89 8.02 13.59
C PRO A 340 -9.47 8.24 14.14
N VAL A 341 -9.31 9.02 15.21
CA VAL A 341 -7.99 9.24 15.83
C VAL A 341 -7.47 7.96 16.48
N LEU A 342 -8.32 7.22 17.20
CA LEU A 342 -7.97 5.95 17.81
C LEU A 342 -7.52 4.94 16.75
N VAL A 343 -8.27 4.83 15.64
CA VAL A 343 -7.90 4.01 14.48
C VAL A 343 -6.55 4.43 13.92
N GLY A 344 -6.30 5.73 13.78
CA GLY A 344 -5.02 6.27 13.33
C GLY A 344 -3.86 5.84 14.23
N ILE A 345 -4.03 5.91 15.55
CA ILE A 345 -3.01 5.51 16.53
C ILE A 345 -2.73 4.00 16.42
N ILE A 346 -3.77 3.16 16.36
CA ILE A 346 -3.59 1.70 16.33
C ILE A 346 -3.23 1.15 14.94
N SER A 347 -3.36 1.95 13.88
CA SER A 347 -3.23 1.49 12.49
C SER A 347 -1.90 0.79 12.21
N MET A 348 -0.77 1.37 12.63
CA MET A 348 0.55 0.77 12.44
C MET A 348 0.70 -0.53 13.27
N PRO A 349 0.44 -0.55 14.61
CA PRO A 349 0.47 -1.77 15.40
C PRO A 349 -0.47 -2.88 14.88
N ALA A 350 -1.65 -2.50 14.39
CA ALA A 350 -2.61 -3.42 13.80
C ALA A 350 -2.02 -4.17 12.59
N SER A 351 -1.02 -3.61 11.90
CA SER A 351 -0.32 -4.29 10.80
C SER A 351 0.47 -5.53 11.26
N LEU A 352 0.80 -5.64 12.55
CA LEU A 352 1.46 -6.82 13.10
C LEU A 352 0.46 -7.95 13.38
N LEU A 353 -0.82 -7.62 13.50
CA LEU A 353 -1.89 -8.54 13.86
C LEU A 353 -2.74 -8.94 12.65
N PHE A 354 -2.91 -8.03 11.69
CA PHE A 354 -3.77 -8.24 10.53
C PHE A 354 -2.98 -8.07 9.24
N ASP A 355 -3.15 -9.01 8.33
CA ASP A 355 -2.72 -8.83 6.94
C ASP A 355 -3.58 -7.74 6.26
N PRO A 356 -3.14 -7.18 5.11
CA PRO A 356 -3.85 -6.09 4.46
C PRO A 356 -5.32 -6.43 4.16
N ASP A 357 -5.60 -7.64 3.67
CA ASP A 357 -6.92 -7.99 3.16
C ASP A 357 -7.89 -8.22 4.33
N SER A 358 -7.44 -8.93 5.36
CA SER A 358 -8.17 -9.13 6.61
C SER A 358 -8.60 -7.80 7.25
N TYR A 359 -7.69 -6.83 7.33
CA TYR A 359 -8.00 -5.55 7.95
C TYR A 359 -8.95 -4.71 7.09
N TYR A 360 -8.57 -4.44 5.84
CA TYR A 360 -9.29 -3.48 5.00
C TYR A 360 -10.65 -3.99 4.54
N TYR A 361 -10.81 -5.30 4.31
CA TYR A 361 -12.08 -5.87 3.87
C TYR A 361 -12.91 -6.42 5.02
N GLY A 362 -12.30 -6.85 6.12
CA GLY A 362 -13.01 -7.38 7.27
C GLY A 362 -13.29 -6.34 8.36
N VAL A 363 -12.23 -5.74 8.91
CA VAL A 363 -12.31 -4.91 10.13
C VAL A 363 -12.75 -3.48 9.81
N MET A 364 -12.10 -2.84 8.83
CA MET A 364 -12.30 -1.43 8.52
C MET A 364 -13.75 -1.08 8.14
N PRO A 365 -14.48 -1.84 7.30
CA PRO A 365 -15.87 -1.50 6.92
C PRO A 365 -16.82 -1.53 8.11
N VAL A 366 -16.57 -2.43 9.07
CA VAL A 366 -17.35 -2.52 10.30
C VAL A 366 -17.15 -1.29 11.17
N LEU A 367 -15.90 -0.85 11.33
CA LEU A 367 -15.58 0.38 12.07
C LEU A 367 -16.16 1.61 11.38
N ALA A 368 -16.07 1.68 10.05
CA ALA A 368 -16.66 2.74 9.25
C ALA A 368 -18.18 2.81 9.41
N SER A 369 -18.89 1.69 9.28
CA SER A 369 -20.34 1.63 9.46
C SER A 369 -20.75 1.98 10.90
N ALA A 370 -19.95 1.58 11.90
CA ALA A 370 -20.22 1.93 13.30
C ALA A 370 -20.15 3.44 13.54
N VAL A 371 -19.14 4.13 13.02
CA VAL A 371 -19.03 5.60 13.22
C VAL A 371 -20.04 6.39 12.39
N GLU A 372 -20.46 5.87 11.23
CA GLU A 372 -21.52 6.46 10.41
C GLU A 372 -22.84 6.55 11.19
N GLN A 373 -23.20 5.48 11.90
CA GLN A 373 -24.39 5.48 12.77
C GLN A 373 -24.27 6.43 13.96
N MET A 374 -23.05 6.81 14.35
CA MET A 374 -22.78 7.81 15.38
C MET A 374 -22.73 9.24 14.81
N GLY A 375 -23.03 9.43 13.52
CA GLY A 375 -23.06 10.72 12.85
C GLY A 375 -21.69 11.24 12.40
N VAL A 376 -20.65 10.38 12.38
CA VAL A 376 -19.30 10.73 11.94
C VAL A 376 -19.09 10.26 10.51
N ASN A 377 -18.40 11.05 9.68
CA ASN A 377 -18.12 10.66 8.30
C ASN A 377 -17.27 9.38 8.26
N PRO A 378 -17.77 8.27 7.67
CA PRO A 378 -17.08 6.98 7.68
C PRO A 378 -15.76 6.98 6.89
N ILE A 379 -15.57 7.92 5.95
CA ILE A 379 -14.31 8.05 5.20
C ILE A 379 -13.12 8.36 6.12
N MET A 380 -13.38 8.96 7.29
CA MET A 380 -12.34 9.30 8.27
C MET A 380 -11.67 8.05 8.85
N ILE A 381 -12.41 6.94 8.97
CA ILE A 381 -11.83 5.65 9.38
C ILE A 381 -10.88 5.12 8.31
N ALA A 382 -11.24 5.28 7.04
CA ALA A 382 -10.41 4.85 5.93
C ALA A 382 -9.12 5.69 5.84
N ARG A 383 -9.24 7.02 5.94
CA ARG A 383 -8.10 7.95 6.02
C ARG A 383 -7.20 7.65 7.22
N ALA A 384 -7.79 7.38 8.38
CA ALA A 384 -7.05 6.99 9.58
C ALA A 384 -6.30 5.66 9.42
N SER A 385 -6.93 4.68 8.79
CA SER A 385 -6.37 3.35 8.54
C SER A 385 -5.13 3.42 7.65
N ILE A 386 -5.21 4.14 6.53
CA ILE A 386 -4.11 4.21 5.54
C ILE A 386 -2.88 4.97 6.03
N ILE A 387 -2.92 5.66 7.18
CA ILE A 387 -1.73 6.33 7.72
C ILE A 387 -0.71 5.32 8.26
N GLY A 388 -1.16 4.19 8.81
CA GLY A 388 -0.26 3.20 9.41
C GLY A 388 -0.52 1.77 8.97
N GLN A 389 -1.78 1.39 8.75
CA GLN A 389 -2.13 0.00 8.47
C GLN A 389 -1.64 -0.38 7.07
N MET A 390 -0.63 -1.25 7.03
CA MET A 390 0.08 -1.65 5.82
C MET A 390 0.65 -0.48 4.99
N THR A 391 0.76 0.70 5.58
CA THR A 391 1.52 1.83 5.06
C THR A 391 2.88 1.82 5.72
N THR A 392 3.06 2.47 6.87
CA THR A 392 4.30 2.34 7.65
C THR A 392 4.47 0.96 8.28
N GLY A 393 3.36 0.21 8.45
CA GLY A 393 3.35 -1.11 9.05
C GLY A 393 3.63 -2.27 8.09
N PHE A 394 3.50 -2.11 6.76
CA PHE A 394 3.76 -3.24 5.84
C PHE A 394 5.18 -3.79 5.89
N PRO A 395 6.25 -2.97 5.98
CA PRO A 395 7.62 -3.44 5.83
C PRO A 395 8.19 -3.98 7.14
N VAL A 396 7.38 -4.02 8.20
CA VAL A 396 7.70 -4.62 9.51
C VAL A 396 6.75 -5.77 9.85
N SER A 397 5.68 -5.97 9.07
CA SER A 397 4.70 -7.00 9.34
C SER A 397 5.23 -8.38 8.97
N PRO A 398 5.13 -9.39 9.87
CA PRO A 398 5.44 -10.78 9.53
C PRO A 398 4.37 -11.42 8.64
N LEU A 399 3.30 -10.68 8.32
CA LEU A 399 2.17 -11.13 7.51
C LEU A 399 2.34 -10.78 6.03
N THR A 400 3.42 -10.08 5.67
CA THR A 400 3.72 -9.69 4.28
C THR A 400 5.02 -10.35 3.81
N GLY A 401 4.99 -10.96 2.62
CA GLY A 401 6.18 -11.56 2.02
C GLY A 401 7.30 -10.55 1.73
N ALA A 402 6.93 -9.30 1.44
CA ALA A 402 7.87 -8.22 1.18
C ALA A 402 8.79 -7.93 2.39
N THR A 403 8.29 -8.07 3.62
CA THR A 403 9.12 -7.91 4.82
C THR A 403 10.25 -8.93 4.88
N PHE A 404 9.98 -10.20 4.54
CA PHE A 404 11.01 -11.23 4.50
C PHE A 404 12.00 -11.01 3.38
N LEU A 405 11.55 -10.46 2.24
CA LEU A 405 12.44 -10.07 1.15
C LEU A 405 13.38 -8.95 1.57
N LEU A 406 12.88 -7.91 2.25
CA LEU A 406 13.67 -6.81 2.80
C LEU A 406 14.77 -7.35 3.74
N THR A 407 14.41 -8.20 4.70
CA THR A 407 15.35 -8.73 5.69
C THR A 407 16.35 -9.70 5.04
N GLY A 408 15.89 -10.54 4.12
CA GLY A 408 16.73 -11.48 3.37
C GLY A 408 17.77 -10.77 2.51
N LEU A 409 17.36 -9.78 1.72
CA LEU A 409 18.27 -8.97 0.89
C LEU A 409 19.22 -8.13 1.73
N SER A 410 18.78 -7.64 2.88
CA SER A 410 19.62 -6.86 3.80
C SER A 410 20.55 -7.74 4.65
N GLY A 411 20.37 -9.07 4.63
CA GLY A 411 21.15 -10.00 5.45
C GLY A 411 21.02 -9.76 6.96
N ILE A 412 19.81 -9.42 7.43
CA ILE A 412 19.51 -9.21 8.86
C ILE A 412 18.32 -10.08 9.29
N ASP A 413 18.22 -10.35 10.59
CA ASP A 413 17.10 -11.09 11.15
C ASP A 413 15.84 -10.21 11.26
N LEU A 414 14.67 -10.85 11.10
CA LEU A 414 13.37 -10.16 11.20
C LEU A 414 13.18 -9.48 12.55
N GLY A 415 13.55 -10.14 13.65
CA GLY A 415 13.42 -9.56 14.99
C GLY A 415 14.30 -8.33 15.21
N GLU A 416 15.51 -8.34 14.65
CA GLU A 416 16.42 -7.20 14.69
C GLU A 416 15.85 -6.01 13.90
N HIS A 417 15.36 -6.29 12.68
CA HIS A 417 14.69 -5.30 11.85
C HIS A 417 13.47 -4.69 12.53
N GLN A 418 12.58 -5.53 13.08
CA GLN A 418 11.36 -5.07 13.76
C GLN A 418 11.68 -4.21 14.97
N LYS A 419 12.61 -4.66 15.82
CA LYS A 419 13.01 -3.91 17.02
C LYS A 419 13.56 -2.52 16.69
N HIS A 420 14.32 -2.40 15.60
CA HIS A 420 14.88 -1.13 15.17
C HIS A 420 13.86 -0.25 14.43
N THR A 421 13.03 -0.83 13.56
CA THR A 421 12.17 -0.08 12.62
C THR A 421 10.80 0.29 13.20
N ILE A 422 10.19 -0.56 14.04
CA ILE A 422 8.83 -0.33 14.59
C ILE A 422 8.69 1.04 15.28
N PRO A 423 9.63 1.47 16.16
CA PRO A 423 9.50 2.78 16.82
C PRO A 423 9.43 3.95 15.82
N PHE A 424 10.27 3.93 14.78
CA PHE A 424 10.27 4.97 13.75
C PHE A 424 9.03 4.91 12.87
N ALA A 425 8.58 3.71 12.50
CA ALA A 425 7.37 3.53 11.70
C ALA A 425 6.12 4.00 12.47
N PHE A 426 6.03 3.69 13.76
CA PHE A 426 4.97 4.19 14.64
C PHE A 426 5.03 5.72 14.78
N MET A 427 6.19 6.29 15.06
CA MET A 427 6.35 7.76 15.12
C MET A 427 5.96 8.44 13.81
N THR A 428 6.32 7.84 12.66
CA THR A 428 5.92 8.37 11.34
C THR A 428 4.40 8.37 11.19
N THR A 429 3.71 7.29 11.60
CA THR A 429 2.25 7.23 11.63
C THR A 429 1.64 8.29 12.54
N ILE A 430 2.18 8.50 13.74
CA ILE A 430 1.68 9.52 14.66
C ILE A 430 1.87 10.93 14.09
N VAL A 431 3.01 11.22 13.47
CA VAL A 431 3.25 12.52 12.82
C VAL A 431 2.25 12.76 11.70
N MET A 432 2.05 11.78 10.82
CA MET A 432 1.06 11.88 9.74
C MET A 432 -0.36 12.06 10.29
N LEU A 433 -0.71 11.36 11.38
CA LEU A 433 -2.01 11.50 12.04
C LEU A 433 -2.22 12.89 12.62
N ILE A 434 -1.23 13.42 13.36
CA ILE A 434 -1.29 14.78 13.92
C ILE A 434 -1.52 15.80 12.81
N VAL A 435 -0.77 15.69 11.71
CA VAL A 435 -0.94 16.57 10.56
C VAL A 435 -2.32 16.41 9.94
N ALA A 436 -2.80 15.18 9.76
CA ALA A 436 -4.13 14.91 9.21
C ALA A 436 -5.25 15.52 10.06
N VAL A 437 -5.10 15.55 11.39
CA VAL A 437 -6.03 16.25 12.29
C VAL A 437 -5.93 17.77 12.13
N ILE A 438 -4.72 18.32 12.11
CA ILE A 438 -4.49 19.78 11.98
C ILE A 438 -5.06 20.31 10.67
N VAL A 439 -4.87 19.59 9.56
CA VAL A 439 -5.38 20.02 8.24
C VAL A 439 -6.87 19.69 8.02
N GLY A 440 -7.52 19.03 8.98
CA GLY A 440 -8.94 18.66 8.89
C GLY A 440 -9.21 17.45 7.97
N SER A 441 -8.19 16.74 7.55
CA SER A 441 -8.33 15.48 6.80
C SER A 441 -8.90 14.36 7.67
N ILE A 442 -8.71 14.44 8.99
CA ILE A 442 -9.36 13.61 10.00
C ILE A 442 -9.94 14.54 11.07
N SER A 443 -11.26 14.54 11.24
CA SER A 443 -11.92 15.38 12.25
C SER A 443 -12.02 14.68 13.60
N ILE A 444 -12.02 15.48 14.67
CA ILE A 444 -12.32 15.10 16.06
C ILE A 444 -13.70 15.61 16.43
#